data_AF-A0A661P6Z9-F1
#
_entry.id   AF-A0A661P6Z9-F1
#
_cell.length_a   1.000
_cell.length_b   1.000
_cell.length_c   1.000
_cell.angle_alpha   90.00
_cell.angle_beta   90.00
_cell.angle_gamma   90.00
#
_symmetry.space_group_name_H-M   'P 1'
#
loop_
_entity.id
_entity.type
_entity.pdbx_description
1 polymer ?
#
loop_
_entity_poly.entity_id
_entity_poly.type
_entity_poly.pdbx_seq_one_letter_code
_entity_poly.pdbx_strand_id
1 'polypeptide(L)'
;RTVTKLKDGGFCGCNLFAFLTPRARLAADFWRQVESERKKPLRVVKVLGWSAVLRYLVGQLTLKYALAQLSHRMNLKVGVVEMPFAEAAVDVDKVDDWLLVESILAKRNQGAPR
;
A
#
# COMPACT_ATOMS: atom_id res chain seq x y z
N ARG A 1 1.09 -0.21 -12.87
CA ARG A 1 1.53 -0.58 -11.49
C ARG A 1 2.65 0.36 -11.08
N THR A 2 2.59 0.88 -9.85
CA THR A 2 3.58 1.84 -9.34
C THR A 2 4.37 1.18 -8.22
N VAL A 3 5.67 1.00 -8.41
CA VAL A 3 6.57 0.44 -7.39
C VAL A 3 7.07 1.58 -6.51
N THR A 4 6.79 1.53 -5.22
CA THR A 4 7.40 2.44 -4.24
C THR A 4 8.78 1.90 -3.87
N LYS A 5 9.83 2.65 -4.22
CA LYS A 5 11.21 2.29 -3.89
C LYS A 5 11.54 2.80 -2.48
N LEU A 6 11.71 1.87 -1.55
CA LEU A 6 12.17 2.12 -0.19
C LEU A 6 13.56 1.51 -0.03
N LYS A 7 14.28 1.92 1.03
CA LYS A 7 15.63 1.44 1.32
C LYS A 7 15.68 -0.08 1.51
N ASP A 8 14.61 -0.65 2.06
CA ASP A 8 14.45 -2.07 2.37
C ASP A 8 13.75 -2.87 1.26
N GLY A 9 13.41 -2.26 0.13
CA GLY A 9 12.85 -2.99 -1.02
C GLY A 9 11.95 -2.16 -1.93
N GLY A 10 11.56 -2.78 -3.05
CA GLY A 10 10.50 -2.28 -3.92
C GLY A 10 9.17 -2.88 -3.51
N PHE A 11 8.23 -2.05 -3.08
CA PHE A 11 6.92 -2.50 -2.63
C PHE A 11 5.83 -2.05 -3.59
N CYS A 12 4.87 -2.92 -3.84
CA CYS A 12 3.61 -2.60 -4.49
C CYS A 12 2.48 -2.69 -3.47
N GLY A 13 1.58 -1.71 -3.46
CA GLY A 13 0.37 -1.80 -2.65
C GLY A 13 -0.55 -2.90 -3.16
N CYS A 14 -1.27 -3.54 -2.25
CA CYS A 14 -2.44 -4.37 -2.56
C CYS A 14 -3.68 -3.71 -1.93
N ASN A 15 -4.84 -3.92 -2.54
CA ASN A 15 -6.12 -3.38 -2.05
C ASN A 15 -6.74 -4.25 -0.95
N LEU A 16 -5.90 -4.73 -0.02
CA LEU A 16 -6.32 -5.55 1.11
C LEU A 16 -5.95 -4.87 2.42
N PHE A 17 -6.95 -4.70 3.29
CA PHE A 17 -6.79 -4.05 4.59
C PHE A 17 -7.52 -4.86 5.66
N ALA A 18 -6.88 -5.02 6.83
CA ALA A 18 -7.46 -5.76 7.96
C ALA A 18 -7.60 -4.84 9.17
N PHE A 19 -8.82 -4.72 9.69
CA PHE A 19 -9.14 -3.94 10.89
C PHE A 19 -9.45 -4.89 12.05
N LEU A 20 -8.43 -5.22 12.84
CA LEU A 20 -8.52 -6.27 13.87
C LEU A 20 -9.22 -5.82 15.16
N THR A 21 -9.51 -4.52 15.31
CA THR A 21 -10.17 -3.98 16.51
C THR A 21 -11.20 -2.91 16.11
N PRO A 22 -12.21 -2.62 16.95
CA PRO A 22 -13.16 -1.54 16.68
C PRO A 22 -12.48 -0.18 16.48
N ARG A 23 -11.43 0.11 17.28
CA ARG A 23 -10.65 1.35 17.20
C ARG A 23 -9.88 1.48 15.88
N ALA A 24 -9.57 0.37 15.21
CA ALA A 24 -8.88 0.40 13.93
C ALA A 24 -9.70 1.05 12.81
N ARG A 25 -11.03 1.20 12.96
CA ARG A 25 -11.86 1.95 11.98
C ARG A 25 -11.42 3.41 11.83
N LEU A 26 -10.83 4.01 12.87
CA LEU A 26 -10.23 5.35 12.80
C LEU A 26 -9.13 5.42 11.73
N ALA A 27 -8.48 4.30 11.40
CA ALA A 27 -7.50 4.27 10.32
C ALA A 27 -8.14 4.45 8.95
N ALA A 28 -9.34 3.92 8.72
CA ALA A 28 -10.08 4.14 7.48
C ALA A 28 -10.53 5.59 7.35
N ASP A 29 -11.01 6.20 8.43
CA ASP A 29 -11.42 7.61 8.44
C ASP A 29 -10.23 8.55 8.18
N PHE A 30 -9.10 8.27 8.83
CA PHE A 30 -7.85 8.97 8.57
C PHE A 30 -7.41 8.82 7.11
N TRP A 31 -7.46 7.59 6.57
CA TRP A 31 -7.07 7.34 5.18
C TRP A 31 -7.95 8.09 4.19
N ARG A 32 -9.28 8.14 4.42
CA ARG A 32 -10.21 8.95 3.61
C ARG A 32 -9.84 10.43 3.61
N GLN A 33 -9.43 10.96 4.77
CA GLN A 33 -8.96 12.34 4.85
C GLN A 33 -7.71 12.54 3.99
N VAL A 34 -6.72 11.65 4.09
CA VAL A 34 -5.49 11.71 3.29
C VAL A 34 -5.77 11.62 1.79
N GLU A 35 -6.63 10.69 1.40
CA GLU A 35 -7.01 10.48 0.00
C GLU A 35 -7.71 11.71 -0.58
N SER A 36 -8.62 12.34 0.17
CA SER A 36 -9.29 13.57 -0.26
C SER A 36 -8.29 14.72 -0.52
N GLU A 37 -7.15 14.69 0.17
CA GLU A 37 -6.08 15.68 0.07
C GLU A 37 -4.93 15.25 -0.84
N ARG A 38 -5.04 14.12 -1.56
CA ARG A 38 -3.97 13.58 -2.40
C ARG A 38 -3.44 14.56 -3.46
N LYS A 39 -4.28 15.50 -3.91
CA LYS A 39 -3.92 16.55 -4.87
C LYS A 39 -3.18 17.74 -4.22
N LYS A 40 -3.00 17.74 -2.90
CA LYS A 40 -2.38 18.80 -2.10
C LYS A 40 -1.12 18.27 -1.40
N PRO A 41 0.03 18.25 -2.09
CA PRO A 41 1.24 17.59 -1.60
C PRO A 41 1.71 18.10 -0.23
N LEU A 42 1.59 19.40 0.05
CA LEU A 42 1.95 19.97 1.36
C LEU A 42 1.13 19.38 2.52
N ARG A 43 -0.14 19.03 2.29
CA ARG A 43 -0.97 18.40 3.32
C ARG A 43 -0.57 16.94 3.52
N VAL A 44 -0.30 16.21 2.43
CA VAL A 44 0.26 14.85 2.52
C VAL A 44 1.59 14.84 3.27
N VAL A 45 2.48 15.81 3.03
CA VAL A 45 3.72 16.00 3.81
C VAL A 45 3.42 16.28 5.28
N LYS A 46 2.41 17.11 5.57
CA LYS A 46 1.96 17.33 6.96
C LYS A 46 1.44 16.05 7.60
N VAL A 47 0.90 15.09 6.84
CA VAL A 47 0.42 13.78 7.33
C VAL A 47 1.51 12.70 7.45
N LEU A 48 2.53 12.70 6.58
CA LEU A 48 3.66 11.77 6.67
C LEU A 48 4.79 12.27 7.58
N GLY A 49 4.97 13.59 7.61
CA GLY A 49 6.03 14.29 8.34
C GLY A 49 7.25 14.57 7.47
N TRP A 50 7.88 15.72 7.72
CA TRP A 50 9.07 16.16 6.98
C TRP A 50 10.23 15.17 7.07
N SER A 51 10.39 14.49 8.22
CA SER A 51 11.44 13.47 8.38
C SER A 51 11.25 12.28 7.43
N ALA A 52 10.03 11.81 7.23
CA ALA A 52 9.74 10.69 6.32
C ALA A 52 9.96 11.09 4.86
N VAL A 53 9.57 12.32 4.51
CA VAL A 53 9.74 12.86 3.15
C VAL A 53 11.22 13.07 2.82
N LEU A 54 11.98 13.69 3.71
CA LEU A 54 13.42 13.87 3.52
C LEU A 54 14.12 12.52 3.39
N ARG A 55 13.80 11.55 4.26
CA ARG A 55 14.31 10.18 4.17
C ARG A 55 13.96 9.52 2.84
N TYR A 56 12.76 9.74 2.31
CA TYR A 56 12.37 9.19 1.01
C TYR A 56 13.21 9.79 -0.11
N LEU A 57 13.38 11.11 -0.12
CA LEU A 57 14.17 11.83 -1.12
C LEU A 57 15.65 11.42 -1.13
N VAL A 58 16.24 11.16 0.05
CA VAL A 58 17.62 10.66 0.16
C VAL A 58 17.73 9.13 0.03
N GLY A 59 16.65 8.42 -0.29
CA GLY A 59 16.64 6.96 -0.46
C GLY A 59 16.86 6.17 0.84
N GLN A 60 16.62 6.79 2.01
CA GLN A 60 16.82 6.19 3.33
C GLN A 60 15.52 5.78 4.03
N LEU A 61 14.35 6.03 3.44
CA LEU A 61 13.08 5.64 4.04
C LEU A 61 12.91 4.13 3.97
N THR A 62 12.70 3.49 5.12
CA THR A 62 12.31 2.08 5.21
C THR A 62 10.81 1.96 5.42
N LEU A 63 10.22 0.84 5.00
CA LEU A 63 8.81 0.54 5.21
C LEU A 63 8.47 0.53 6.71
N LYS A 64 9.34 -0.11 7.51
CA LYS A 64 9.20 -0.15 8.97
C LYS A 64 9.16 1.24 9.60
N TYR A 65 10.02 2.17 9.15
CA TYR A 65 10.01 3.54 9.66
C TYR A 65 8.73 4.28 9.26
N ALA A 66 8.30 4.15 8.00
CA ALA A 66 7.07 4.78 7.52
C ALA A 66 5.84 4.31 8.33
N LEU A 67 5.72 3.01 8.57
CA LEU A 67 4.64 2.42 9.38
C LEU A 67 4.69 2.86 10.84
N ALA A 68 5.88 2.99 11.43
CA ALA A 68 6.03 3.50 12.80
C ALA A 68 5.56 4.95 12.93
N GLN A 69 5.91 5.80 11.96
CA GLN A 69 5.46 7.20 11.92
C GLN A 69 3.94 7.31 11.76
N LEU A 70 3.35 6.50 10.88
CA LEU A 70 1.89 6.42 10.72
C LEU A 70 1.21 5.93 12.01
N SER A 71 1.75 4.87 12.62
CA SER A 71 1.25 4.32 13.89
C SER A 71 1.22 5.40 14.99
N HIS A 72 2.31 6.15 15.13
CA HIS A 72 2.40 7.23 16.12
C HIS A 72 1.37 8.34 15.85
N ARG A 73 1.16 8.73 14.58
CA ARG A 73 0.24 9.81 14.22
C ARG A 73 -1.22 9.44 14.37
N MET A 74 -1.55 8.19 14.06
CA MET A 74 -2.91 7.66 14.16
C MET A 74 -3.23 7.20 15.59
N ASN A 75 -2.21 7.12 16.46
CA ASN A 75 -2.30 6.50 17.79
C ASN A 75 -2.92 5.09 17.71
N LEU A 76 -2.43 4.31 16.75
CA LEU A 76 -2.84 2.94 16.41
C LEU A 76 -1.61 2.09 16.12
N LYS A 77 -1.71 0.78 16.32
CA LYS A 77 -0.69 -0.15 15.85
C LYS A 77 -0.95 -0.49 14.39
N VAL A 78 -0.09 0.00 13.50
CA VAL A 78 -0.16 -0.29 12.06
C VAL A 78 0.98 -1.25 11.70
N GLY A 79 0.66 -2.25 10.89
CA GLY A 79 1.62 -3.22 10.37
C GLY A 79 1.41 -3.44 8.87
N VAL A 80 2.32 -4.21 8.29
CA VAL A 80 2.22 -4.68 6.90
C VAL A 80 2.23 -6.21 6.90
N VAL A 81 1.50 -6.79 5.95
CA VAL A 81 1.58 -8.20 5.62
C VAL A 81 2.20 -8.28 4.24
N GLU A 82 3.39 -8.88 4.16
CA GLU A 82 4.03 -9.15 2.88
C GLU A 82 3.31 -10.31 2.21
N MET A 83 2.70 -10.04 1.05
CA MET A 83 1.97 -11.05 0.29
C MET A 83 2.94 -11.73 -0.69
N PRO A 84 3.06 -13.07 -0.67
CA PRO A 84 3.91 -13.81 -1.62
C PRO A 84 3.28 -13.90 -3.03
N PHE A 85 2.10 -13.31 -3.23
CA PHE A 85 1.35 -13.35 -4.48
C PHE A 85 1.43 -11.99 -5.16
N ALA A 86 2.24 -11.88 -6.22
CA ALA A 86 2.37 -10.66 -7.01
C ALA A 86 1.04 -10.22 -7.64
N GLU A 87 0.14 -11.17 -7.88
CA GLU A 87 -1.18 -10.94 -8.45
C GLU A 87 -2.08 -10.09 -7.53
N ALA A 88 -1.83 -10.09 -6.21
CA ALA A 88 -2.59 -9.29 -5.25
C ALA A 88 -2.38 -7.76 -5.43
N ALA A 89 -1.34 -7.36 -6.15
CA ALA A 89 -1.06 -5.97 -6.51
C ALA A 89 -1.60 -5.59 -7.91
N VAL A 90 -2.41 -6.46 -8.52
CA VAL A 90 -3.02 -6.23 -9.84
C VAL A 90 -4.43 -5.68 -9.67
N ASP A 91 -4.58 -4.39 -9.95
CA ASP A 91 -5.89 -3.75 -10.10
C ASP A 91 -6.31 -3.80 -11.56
N VAL A 92 -7.60 -4.06 -11.81
CA VAL A 92 -8.17 -4.12 -13.16
C VAL A 92 -8.86 -2.79 -13.45
N ASP A 93 -8.08 -1.81 -13.91
CA ASP A 93 -8.60 -0.48 -14.26
C ASP A 93 -8.73 -0.28 -15.78
N LYS A 94 -8.08 -1.14 -16.58
CA LYS A 94 -8.03 -1.06 -18.05
C LYS A 94 -8.31 -2.41 -18.71
N VAL A 95 -8.65 -2.37 -20.00
CA VAL A 95 -8.84 -3.57 -20.83
C VAL A 95 -7.59 -4.46 -20.86
N ASP A 96 -6.39 -3.86 -20.91
CA ASP A 96 -5.14 -4.61 -20.86
C ASP A 96 -4.95 -5.35 -19.53
N ASP A 97 -5.40 -4.76 -18.42
CA ASP A 97 -5.35 -5.42 -17.10
C ASP A 97 -6.32 -6.60 -17.05
N TRP A 98 -7.49 -6.48 -17.68
CA TRP A 98 -8.47 -7.56 -17.79
C TRP A 98 -7.92 -8.76 -18.58
N LEU A 99 -7.36 -8.51 -19.76
CA LEU A 99 -6.72 -9.55 -20.59
C LEU A 99 -5.57 -10.24 -19.85
N LEU A 100 -4.77 -9.48 -19.09
CA LEU A 100 -3.70 -10.04 -18.28
C LEU A 100 -4.25 -10.96 -17.18
N VAL A 101 -5.27 -10.53 -16.42
CA VAL A 101 -5.88 -11.35 -15.37
C VAL A 101 -6.50 -12.62 -15.97
N GLU A 102 -7.20 -12.52 -17.09
CA GLU A 102 -7.77 -13.67 -17.79
C GLU A 102 -6.69 -14.68 -18.18
N SER A 103 -5.55 -14.21 -18.73
CA SER A 103 -4.43 -15.09 -19.09
C SER A 103 -3.81 -15.80 -17.88
N ILE A 104 -3.75 -15.14 -16.72
CA ILE A 104 -3.24 -15.71 -15.47
C ILE A 104 -4.19 -16.80 -14.96
N LEU A 105 -5.50 -16.52 -14.97
CA LEU A 105 -6.52 -17.46 -14.53
C LEU A 105 -6.58 -18.70 -15.43
N ALA A 106 -6.51 -18.51 -16.75
CA ALA A 106 -6.48 -19.61 -17.72
C ALA A 106 -5.29 -20.54 -17.48
N LYS A 107 -4.08 -20.00 -17.23
CA LYS A 107 -2.88 -20.79 -16.91
C LYS A 107 -3.02 -21.56 -15.59
N ARG A 108 -3.61 -20.95 -14.55
CA ARG A 108 -3.85 -21.64 -13.27
C ARG A 108 -4.79 -22.82 -13.41
N ASN A 109 -5.86 -22.67 -14.20
CA ASN A 109 -6.84 -23.74 -14.43
C ASN A 109 -6.29 -24.91 -15.27
N GLN A 110 -5.24 -24.69 -16.08
CA GLN A 110 -4.58 -25.74 -16.86
C GLN A 110 -3.57 -26.57 -16.03
N GLY A 111 -3.08 -26.03 -14.91
CA GLY A 111 -2.08 -26.68 -14.05
C GLY A 111 -2.65 -27.34 -12.78
N ALA A 112 -3.95 -27.21 -12.51
CA ALA A 112 -4.59 -27.87 -11.38
C ALA A 112 -5.01 -29.30 -11.77
N PRO A 113 -4.55 -30.36 -11.08
CA PRO A 113 -5.16 -31.68 -11.26
C PRO A 113 -6.63 -31.60 -10.84
N ARG A 114 -7.52 -32.13 -11.69
CA ARG A 114 -8.95 -32.28 -11.38
C ARG A 114 -9.16 -33.17 -10.16
#